data_AF-A0A7X8HZC3-F1
#
_entry.id   AF-A0A7X8HZC3-F1
#
_cell.length_a   1.000
_cell.length_b   1.000
_cell.length_c   1.000
_cell.angle_alpha   90.00
_cell.angle_beta   90.00
_cell.angle_gamma   90.00
#
_symmetry.space_group_name_H-M   'P 1'
#
loop_
_entity.id
_entity.type
_entity.pdbx_description
1 polymer ?
#
loop_
_entity_poly.entity_id
_entity_poly.type
_entity_poly.pdbx_seq_one_letter_code
_entity_poly.pdbx_strand_id
1 'polypeptide(L)'
;MKFIEELKKVLKLDERFIGENNQIVRTKVADAARGIDGLLMKSLLQNDLLRESFFSKVDDIYVFDKMKFIWVIESKEFLPDSYTLYKNKIGLVDNHNNFISEQQDVTLAWPYKDCVLEGAQTKENQKSEEVFYNEVLAPDQVNRLLAPKVLGKAKRYTANGVEKNIIFNDNDNLIIKGNNLLGLSTLLERFAGQVQLIYIEMIIPKLIQFNDYKRAVA
;
A
#
# COMPACT_ATOMS: atom_id res chain seq x y z
N MET A 1 -27.97 -34.29 12.26
CA MET A 1 -27.42 -33.41 13.33
C MET A 1 -26.23 -34.02 14.07
N LYS A 2 -26.26 -35.27 14.56
CA LYS A 2 -25.13 -35.88 15.29
C LYS A 2 -23.76 -35.82 14.59
N PHE A 3 -23.71 -36.06 13.27
CA PHE A 3 -22.45 -36.16 12.52
C PHE A 3 -21.66 -34.85 12.47
N ILE A 4 -22.31 -33.76 12.04
CA ILE A 4 -21.67 -32.45 11.89
C ILE A 4 -21.22 -31.89 13.25
N GLU A 5 -22.01 -32.09 14.30
CA GLU A 5 -21.64 -31.68 15.66
C GLU A 5 -20.41 -32.45 16.16
N GLU A 6 -20.36 -33.75 15.91
CA GLU A 6 -19.24 -34.59 16.31
C GLU A 6 -17.96 -34.23 15.56
N LEU A 7 -18.06 -33.99 14.24
CA LEU A 7 -16.94 -33.49 13.44
C LEU A 7 -16.43 -32.13 13.97
N LYS A 8 -17.33 -31.21 14.33
CA LYS A 8 -16.96 -29.93 14.95
C LYS A 8 -16.24 -30.11 16.27
N LYS A 9 -16.70 -31.03 17.14
CA LYS A 9 -16.04 -31.31 18.41
C LYS A 9 -14.64 -31.84 18.20
N VAL A 10 -14.45 -32.83 17.33
CA VAL A 10 -13.14 -33.41 17.04
C VAL A 10 -12.18 -32.37 16.48
N LEU A 11 -12.63 -31.52 15.55
CA LEU A 11 -11.80 -30.46 14.98
C LEU A 11 -11.46 -29.35 15.99
N LYS A 12 -12.33 -29.07 16.96
CA LYS A 12 -12.08 -28.11 18.04
C LYS A 12 -11.08 -28.60 19.10
N LEU A 13 -10.74 -29.89 19.12
CA LEU A 13 -9.68 -30.40 20.00
C LEU A 13 -8.28 -29.98 19.51
N ASP A 14 -8.16 -29.61 18.23
CA ASP A 14 -6.91 -29.16 17.64
C ASP A 14 -6.89 -27.63 17.57
N GLU A 15 -6.13 -27.01 18.47
CA GLU A 15 -5.99 -25.55 18.55
C GLU A 15 -5.51 -24.92 17.23
N ARG A 16 -4.80 -25.69 16.38
CA ARG A 16 -4.32 -25.20 15.07
C ARG A 16 -5.47 -24.82 14.16
N PHE A 17 -6.62 -25.50 14.29
CA PHE A 17 -7.80 -25.27 13.46
C PHE A 17 -8.71 -24.17 13.98
N ILE A 18 -8.42 -23.61 15.14
CA ILE A 18 -9.23 -22.54 15.74
C ILE A 18 -8.67 -21.18 15.31
N GLY A 19 -9.56 -20.29 14.92
CA GLY A 19 -9.28 -18.90 14.56
C GLY A 19 -9.81 -17.92 15.59
N GLU A 20 -9.91 -16.65 15.19
CA GLU A 20 -10.52 -15.60 16.01
C GLU A 20 -11.97 -15.99 16.39
N ASN A 21 -12.38 -15.68 17.61
CA ASN A 21 -13.71 -15.98 18.16
C ASN A 21 -14.07 -17.48 18.30
N ASN A 22 -13.07 -18.36 18.48
CA ASN A 22 -13.26 -19.79 18.74
C ASN A 22 -14.00 -20.54 17.60
N GLN A 23 -13.84 -20.06 16.36
CA GLN A 23 -14.42 -20.66 15.16
C GLN A 23 -13.42 -21.56 14.44
N ILE A 24 -13.92 -22.62 13.80
CA ILE A 24 -13.10 -23.53 12.99
C ILE A 24 -12.74 -22.83 11.67
N VAL A 25 -11.45 -22.74 11.37
CA VAL A 25 -10.93 -22.15 10.13
C VAL A 25 -10.92 -23.20 9.03
N ARG A 26 -11.85 -23.09 8.06
CA ARG A 26 -12.01 -24.04 6.94
C ARG A 26 -10.74 -24.30 6.18
N THR A 27 -10.01 -23.25 5.83
CA THR A 27 -8.80 -23.34 4.99
C THR A 27 -7.74 -24.19 5.67
N LYS A 28 -7.44 -23.92 6.95
CA LYS A 28 -6.49 -24.71 7.74
C LYS A 28 -6.88 -26.19 7.81
N VAL A 29 -8.15 -26.50 8.05
CA VAL A 29 -8.64 -27.89 8.11
C VAL A 29 -8.54 -28.57 6.74
N ALA A 30 -8.94 -27.86 5.67
CA ALA A 30 -8.85 -28.36 4.31
C ALA A 30 -7.40 -28.59 3.87
N ASP A 31 -6.48 -27.71 4.24
CA ASP A 31 -5.06 -27.83 3.91
C ASP A 31 -4.40 -28.99 4.68
N ALA A 32 -4.72 -29.15 5.96
CA ALA A 32 -4.30 -30.31 6.75
C ALA A 32 -4.83 -31.62 6.15
N ALA A 33 -6.09 -31.64 5.69
CA ALA A 33 -6.65 -32.80 5.00
C ALA A 33 -5.99 -33.05 3.63
N ARG A 34 -5.63 -31.99 2.90
CA ARG A 34 -4.93 -32.10 1.62
C ARG A 34 -3.53 -32.67 1.79
N GLY A 35 -2.83 -32.28 2.86
CA GLY A 35 -1.49 -32.76 3.22
C GLY A 35 -1.45 -34.07 4.00
N ILE A 36 -2.60 -34.70 4.29
CA ILE A 36 -2.71 -35.92 5.10
C ILE A 36 -2.00 -35.74 6.46
N ASP A 37 -2.32 -34.65 7.14
CA ASP A 37 -1.76 -34.34 8.46
C ASP A 37 -2.03 -35.50 9.44
N GLY A 38 -0.96 -36.08 10.00
CA GLY A 38 -1.05 -37.29 10.82
C GLY A 38 -1.87 -37.11 12.10
N LEU A 39 -1.88 -35.91 12.69
CA LEU A 39 -2.67 -35.61 13.88
C LEU A 39 -4.16 -35.55 13.54
N LEU A 40 -4.53 -34.89 12.43
CA LEU A 40 -5.90 -34.89 11.93
C LEU A 40 -6.37 -36.32 11.64
N MET A 41 -5.57 -37.11 10.92
CA MET A 41 -5.94 -38.50 10.60
C MET A 41 -6.17 -39.33 11.86
N LYS A 42 -5.27 -39.22 12.85
CA LYS A 42 -5.40 -39.91 14.14
C LYS A 42 -6.69 -39.52 14.87
N SER A 43 -7.00 -38.23 14.95
CA SER A 43 -8.21 -37.72 15.60
C SER A 43 -9.49 -38.22 14.93
N LEU A 44 -9.52 -38.28 13.59
CA LEU A 44 -10.66 -38.80 12.85
C LEU A 44 -10.81 -40.32 13.01
N LEU A 45 -9.72 -41.08 13.07
CA LEU A 45 -9.73 -42.54 13.25
C LEU A 45 -10.18 -42.98 14.65
N GLN A 46 -9.93 -42.16 15.68
CA GLN A 46 -10.33 -42.43 17.06
C GLN A 46 -11.85 -42.35 17.29
N ASN A 47 -12.57 -41.65 16.40
CA ASN A 47 -14.02 -41.54 16.47
C ASN A 47 -14.66 -42.52 15.49
N ASP A 48 -15.38 -43.53 15.98
CA ASP A 48 -15.94 -44.60 15.15
C ASP A 48 -16.83 -44.07 14.01
N LEU A 49 -17.65 -43.07 14.29
CA LEU A 49 -18.59 -42.48 13.33
C LEU A 49 -17.88 -41.68 12.23
N LEU A 50 -16.81 -40.94 12.56
CA LEU A 50 -16.00 -40.24 11.57
C LEU A 50 -15.11 -41.21 10.79
N ARG A 51 -14.59 -42.25 11.44
CA ARG A 51 -13.81 -43.32 10.82
C ARG A 51 -14.61 -44.03 9.74
N GLU A 52 -15.82 -44.49 10.05
CA GLU A 52 -16.70 -45.16 9.08
C GLU A 52 -17.13 -44.24 7.93
N SER A 53 -17.17 -42.93 8.16
CA SER A 53 -17.62 -41.98 7.16
C SER A 53 -16.51 -41.54 6.22
N PHE A 54 -15.30 -41.34 6.72
CA PHE A 54 -14.18 -40.75 5.97
C PHE A 54 -13.07 -41.74 5.63
N PHE A 55 -13.16 -42.99 6.08
CA PHE A 55 -12.17 -44.00 5.76
C PHE A 55 -12.84 -45.24 5.18
N SER A 56 -12.22 -45.81 4.17
CA SER A 56 -12.56 -47.14 3.67
C SER A 56 -11.57 -48.15 4.25
N LYS A 57 -12.09 -49.23 4.84
CA LYS A 57 -11.26 -50.33 5.34
C LYS A 57 -10.96 -51.29 4.19
N VAL A 58 -9.68 -51.50 3.90
CA VAL A 58 -9.18 -52.47 2.92
C VAL A 58 -8.26 -53.40 3.70
N ASP A 59 -8.68 -54.66 3.86
CA ASP A 59 -8.09 -55.63 4.78
C ASP A 59 -7.93 -55.04 6.19
N ASP A 60 -6.70 -54.89 6.67
CA ASP A 60 -6.37 -54.35 7.99
C ASP A 60 -5.98 -52.85 7.97
N ILE A 61 -6.13 -52.19 6.82
CA ILE A 61 -5.68 -50.80 6.60
C ILE A 61 -6.89 -49.88 6.38
N TYR A 62 -6.84 -48.68 6.98
CA TYR A 62 -7.81 -47.60 6.73
C TYR A 62 -7.26 -46.61 5.71
N VAL A 63 -7.99 -46.43 4.60
CA VAL A 63 -7.66 -45.48 3.53
C VAL A 63 -8.55 -44.25 3.65
N PHE A 64 -7.95 -43.06 3.76
CA PHE A 64 -8.67 -41.79 3.92
C PHE A 64 -9.29 -41.32 2.60
N ASP A 65 -10.61 -41.11 2.61
CA ASP A 65 -11.35 -40.49 1.51
C ASP A 65 -11.26 -38.96 1.60
N LYS A 66 -10.13 -38.45 1.09
CA LYS A 66 -9.82 -37.02 1.04
C LYS A 66 -10.88 -36.21 0.30
N MET A 67 -11.42 -36.74 -0.80
CA MET A 67 -12.39 -36.03 -1.61
C MET A 67 -13.70 -35.83 -0.86
N LYS A 68 -14.20 -36.89 -0.22
CA LYS A 68 -15.41 -36.83 0.59
C LYS A 68 -15.25 -35.93 1.81
N PHE A 69 -14.10 -35.99 2.49
CA PHE A 69 -13.84 -35.12 3.63
C PHE A 69 -13.83 -33.64 3.23
N ILE A 70 -13.09 -33.28 2.18
CA ILE A 70 -13.03 -31.88 1.69
C ILE A 70 -14.43 -31.40 1.30
N TRP A 71 -15.20 -32.23 0.59
CA TRP A 71 -16.57 -31.89 0.22
C TRP A 71 -17.47 -31.59 1.44
N VAL A 72 -17.35 -32.37 2.51
CA VAL A 72 -18.09 -32.11 3.77
C VAL A 72 -17.65 -30.81 4.43
N ILE A 73 -16.35 -30.53 4.51
CA ILE A 73 -15.82 -29.28 5.11
C ILE A 73 -16.25 -28.05 4.32
N GLU A 74 -16.34 -28.17 2.99
CA GLU A 74 -16.75 -27.09 2.10
C GLU A 74 -18.28 -26.90 2.07
N SER A 75 -19.06 -27.90 2.48
CA SER A 75 -20.53 -27.84 2.50
C SER A 75 -21.08 -26.66 3.32
N LYS A 76 -22.20 -26.08 2.86
CA LYS A 76 -22.88 -24.98 3.58
C LYS A 76 -23.44 -25.43 4.92
N GLU A 77 -23.76 -26.71 5.08
CA GLU A 77 -24.29 -27.27 6.33
C GLU A 77 -23.23 -27.32 7.44
N PHE A 78 -21.94 -27.47 7.08
CA PHE A 78 -20.86 -27.52 8.05
C PHE A 78 -20.55 -26.13 8.65
N LEU A 79 -20.38 -25.08 7.83
CA LEU A 79 -20.27 -23.69 8.29
C LEU A 79 -21.06 -22.72 7.38
N PRO A 80 -22.25 -22.26 7.78
CA PRO A 80 -23.15 -21.53 6.89
C PRO A 80 -22.64 -20.14 6.45
N ASP A 81 -21.64 -19.55 7.11
CA ASP A 81 -21.28 -18.13 6.94
C ASP A 81 -19.98 -17.83 6.15
N SER A 82 -19.34 -18.81 5.51
CA SER A 82 -18.16 -18.51 4.66
C SER A 82 -18.55 -18.41 3.19
N TYR A 83 -18.78 -17.18 2.71
CA TYR A 83 -19.04 -16.92 1.29
C TYR A 83 -17.77 -16.99 0.42
N THR A 84 -16.59 -16.97 1.05
CA THR A 84 -15.29 -16.92 0.38
C THR A 84 -14.21 -17.71 1.14
N LEU A 85 -13.16 -18.13 0.44
CA LEU A 85 -11.93 -18.72 0.99
C LEU A 85 -10.99 -17.66 1.60
N TYR A 86 -11.21 -16.37 1.33
CA TYR A 86 -10.36 -15.27 1.78
C TYR A 86 -10.68 -14.84 3.23
N LYS A 87 -9.66 -14.39 3.96
CA LYS A 87 -9.80 -13.81 5.30
C LYS A 87 -10.62 -12.50 5.23
N ASN A 88 -11.31 -12.12 6.31
CA ASN A 88 -12.14 -10.91 6.39
C ASN A 88 -11.33 -9.60 6.51
N LYS A 89 -10.31 -9.41 5.68
CA LYS A 89 -9.48 -8.21 5.63
C LYS A 89 -8.91 -8.05 4.22
N ILE A 90 -8.90 -6.84 3.69
CA ILE A 90 -8.27 -6.53 2.39
C ILE A 90 -6.76 -6.43 2.60
N GLY A 91 -5.98 -7.12 1.79
CA GLY A 91 -4.52 -7.07 1.87
C GLY A 91 -3.83 -7.94 0.83
N LEU A 92 -2.51 -7.82 0.77
CA LEU A 92 -1.65 -8.71 -0.01
C LEU A 92 -1.42 -10.00 0.77
N VAL A 93 -1.63 -11.14 0.12
CA VAL A 93 -1.44 -12.47 0.70
C VAL A 93 -0.45 -13.29 -0.11
N ASP A 94 0.20 -14.24 0.56
CA ASP A 94 1.02 -15.26 -0.10
C ASP A 94 0.15 -16.34 -0.78
N ASN A 95 0.82 -17.33 -1.38
CA ASN A 95 0.20 -18.51 -1.98
C ASN A 95 -0.53 -19.43 -0.97
N HIS A 96 -0.31 -19.23 0.32
CA HIS A 96 -0.97 -19.93 1.43
C HIS A 96 -2.08 -19.09 2.08
N ASN A 97 -2.44 -17.95 1.47
CA ASN A 97 -3.50 -17.05 1.94
C ASN A 97 -3.20 -16.39 3.31
N ASN A 98 -1.92 -16.27 3.68
CA ASN A 98 -1.45 -15.52 4.84
C ASN A 98 -1.14 -14.08 4.47
N PHE A 99 -1.41 -13.12 5.37
CA PHE A 99 -1.12 -11.73 5.08
C PHE A 99 0.39 -11.47 5.13
N ILE A 100 0.90 -10.77 4.13
CA ILE A 100 2.29 -10.30 4.11
C ILE A 100 2.57 -9.41 5.35
N SER A 101 1.57 -8.69 5.84
CA SER A 101 1.70 -7.87 7.06
C SER A 101 1.94 -8.66 8.34
N GLU A 102 1.66 -9.97 8.34
CA GLU A 102 1.87 -10.88 9.48
C GLU A 102 3.20 -11.65 9.34
N GLN A 103 3.93 -11.43 8.25
CA GLN A 103 5.18 -12.12 7.90
C GLN A 103 6.37 -11.18 8.10
N GLN A 104 7.48 -11.72 8.62
CA GLN A 104 8.71 -10.96 8.88
C GLN A 104 9.78 -11.12 7.77
N ASP A 105 9.56 -12.02 6.83
CA ASP A 105 10.51 -12.41 5.78
C ASP A 105 10.23 -11.73 4.43
N VAL A 106 9.20 -10.87 4.34
CA VAL A 106 8.84 -10.16 3.12
C VAL A 106 9.06 -8.66 3.31
N THR A 107 9.79 -8.03 2.38
CA THR A 107 10.01 -6.58 2.36
C THR A 107 9.59 -6.00 1.02
N LEU A 108 8.88 -4.86 1.07
CA LEU A 108 8.56 -4.09 -0.12
C LEU A 108 9.76 -3.24 -0.52
N ALA A 109 10.42 -3.62 -1.60
CA ALA A 109 11.53 -2.85 -2.17
C ALA A 109 10.98 -1.85 -3.18
N TRP A 110 11.00 -0.56 -2.82
CA TRP A 110 10.71 0.52 -3.76
C TRP A 110 11.99 0.97 -4.47
N PRO A 111 12.07 0.83 -5.81
CA PRO A 111 13.18 1.38 -6.56
C PRO A 111 13.29 2.89 -6.37
N TYR A 112 14.52 3.41 -6.28
CA TYR A 112 14.81 4.84 -6.15
C TYR A 112 14.21 5.52 -4.90
N LYS A 113 13.80 4.76 -3.88
CA LYS A 113 13.27 5.32 -2.62
C LYS A 113 14.27 6.19 -1.85
N ASP A 114 15.54 6.04 -2.16
CA ASP A 114 16.71 6.71 -1.60
C ASP A 114 17.28 7.75 -2.58
N CYS A 115 16.45 8.26 -3.50
CA CYS A 115 16.85 9.29 -4.45
C CYS A 115 15.99 10.55 -4.33
N VAL A 116 16.64 11.70 -4.58
CA VAL A 116 15.99 13.00 -4.73
C VAL A 116 15.90 13.35 -6.22
N LEU A 117 14.70 13.69 -6.69
CA LEU A 117 14.46 14.13 -8.06
C LEU A 117 14.79 15.63 -8.21
N GLU A 118 15.67 15.96 -9.14
CA GLU A 118 15.93 17.34 -9.51
C GLU A 118 14.82 17.89 -10.42
N GLY A 119 13.97 18.74 -9.85
CA GLY A 119 12.95 19.46 -10.61
C GLY A 119 13.57 20.57 -11.46
N ALA A 120 13.62 20.39 -12.78
CA ALA A 120 14.11 21.39 -13.73
C ALA A 120 13.00 22.07 -14.56
N GLN A 121 11.76 21.61 -14.43
CA GLN A 121 10.69 22.06 -15.31
C GLN A 121 10.20 23.46 -14.92
N THR A 122 10.47 24.43 -15.79
CA THR A 122 9.98 25.83 -15.63
C THR A 122 8.82 26.16 -16.56
N LYS A 123 8.55 25.30 -17.57
CA LYS A 123 7.42 25.42 -18.51
C LYS A 123 6.85 24.03 -18.81
N GLU A 124 5.54 23.94 -19.04
CA GLU A 124 4.86 22.66 -19.30
C GLU A 124 5.41 21.91 -20.53
N ASN A 125 5.84 22.62 -21.58
CA ASN A 125 6.35 22.00 -22.82
C ASN A 125 7.86 21.71 -22.83
N GLN A 126 8.56 21.87 -21.70
CA GLN A 126 9.99 21.62 -21.63
C GLN A 126 10.25 20.14 -21.33
N LYS A 127 10.79 19.42 -22.32
CA LYS A 127 11.38 18.09 -22.09
C LYS A 127 12.79 18.28 -21.54
N SER A 128 13.02 17.86 -20.30
CA SER A 128 14.33 17.79 -19.67
C SER A 128 14.65 16.34 -19.32
N GLU A 129 15.93 15.99 -19.31
CA GLU A 129 16.38 14.76 -18.68
C GLU A 129 16.19 14.91 -17.16
N GLU A 130 15.31 14.08 -16.60
CA GLU A 130 15.06 14.02 -15.16
C GLU A 130 16.24 13.31 -14.48
N VAL A 131 16.88 14.01 -13.55
CA VAL A 131 18.04 13.48 -12.82
C VAL A 131 17.61 13.09 -11.41
N PHE A 132 17.85 11.83 -11.06
CA PHE A 132 17.67 11.30 -9.71
C PHE A 132 19.04 11.22 -9.03
N TYR A 133 19.21 11.96 -7.93
CA TYR A 133 20.41 11.88 -7.11
C TYR A 133 20.17 10.93 -5.95
N ASN A 134 20.92 9.83 -5.90
CA ASN A 134 20.91 8.94 -4.75
C ASN A 134 21.54 9.63 -3.53
N GLU A 135 20.88 9.55 -2.38
CA GLU A 135 21.30 10.21 -1.14
C GLU A 135 22.67 9.74 -0.65
N VAL A 136 23.02 8.48 -0.86
CA VAL A 136 24.29 7.88 -0.44
C VAL A 136 25.39 8.11 -1.45
N LEU A 137 25.10 7.96 -2.75
CA LEU A 137 26.10 8.06 -3.81
C LEU A 137 26.39 9.51 -4.26
N ALA A 138 25.43 10.41 -4.11
CA ALA A 138 25.53 11.81 -4.55
C ALA A 138 25.14 12.82 -3.45
N PRO A 139 25.68 12.70 -2.22
CA PRO A 139 25.28 13.55 -1.09
C PRO A 139 25.52 15.04 -1.36
N ASP A 140 26.58 15.40 -2.11
CA ASP A 140 26.88 16.79 -2.44
C ASP A 140 25.81 17.45 -3.33
N GLN A 141 25.23 16.68 -4.27
CA GLN A 141 24.17 17.19 -5.14
C GLN A 141 22.87 17.35 -4.37
N VAL A 142 22.53 16.36 -3.53
CA VAL A 142 21.37 16.43 -2.63
C VAL A 142 21.51 17.62 -1.67
N ASN A 143 22.66 17.79 -1.03
CA ASN A 143 22.92 18.91 -0.14
C ASN A 143 22.80 20.25 -0.86
N ARG A 144 23.31 20.38 -2.09
CA ARG A 144 23.18 21.60 -2.89
C ARG A 144 21.73 21.90 -3.26
N LEU A 145 20.96 20.88 -3.64
CA LEU A 145 19.54 21.01 -3.96
C LEU A 145 18.75 21.47 -2.73
N LEU A 146 19.03 20.90 -1.56
CA LEU A 146 18.34 21.21 -0.31
C LEU A 146 18.88 22.44 0.42
N ALA A 147 20.07 22.94 0.07
CA ALA A 147 20.65 24.12 0.70
C ALA A 147 19.77 25.37 0.51
N PRO A 148 19.67 26.25 1.53
CA PRO A 148 18.96 27.51 1.42
C PRO A 148 19.39 28.30 0.19
N LYS A 149 18.42 28.74 -0.60
CA LYS A 149 18.68 29.56 -1.78
C LYS A 149 18.76 31.01 -1.35
N VAL A 150 19.84 31.69 -1.70
CA VAL A 150 20.08 33.07 -1.30
C VAL A 150 19.80 34.00 -2.49
N LEU A 151 19.11 35.12 -2.23
CA LEU A 151 18.95 36.18 -3.22
C LEU A 151 20.31 36.82 -3.51
N GLY A 152 20.71 36.85 -4.77
CA GLY A 152 21.98 37.42 -5.21
C GLY A 152 21.80 38.50 -6.29
N LYS A 153 22.89 39.19 -6.61
CA LYS A 153 22.94 40.20 -7.70
C LYS A 153 21.91 41.33 -7.54
N ALA A 154 21.69 41.78 -6.31
CA ALA A 154 20.77 42.88 -6.02
C ALA A 154 21.16 44.16 -6.78
N LYS A 155 20.14 44.83 -7.34
CA LYS A 155 20.27 46.11 -8.05
C LYS A 155 19.16 47.05 -7.60
N ARG A 156 19.48 48.32 -7.40
CA ARG A 156 18.50 49.37 -7.13
C ARG A 156 18.36 50.25 -8.36
N TYR A 157 17.12 50.43 -8.80
CA TYR A 157 16.76 51.30 -9.92
C TYR A 157 16.23 52.61 -9.36
N THR A 158 16.90 53.72 -9.68
CA THR A 158 16.49 55.08 -9.31
C THR A 158 16.28 55.91 -10.58
N ALA A 159 15.66 57.09 -10.45
CA ALA A 159 15.53 58.03 -11.56
C ALA A 159 16.90 58.42 -12.17
N ASN A 160 17.97 58.33 -11.38
CA ASN A 160 19.31 58.75 -11.75
C ASN A 160 20.17 57.58 -12.29
N GLY A 161 19.68 56.34 -12.29
CA GLY A 161 20.40 55.18 -12.83
C GLY A 161 20.26 53.90 -12.02
N VAL A 162 21.26 53.00 -12.14
CA VAL A 162 21.25 51.67 -11.54
C VAL A 162 22.45 51.46 -10.62
N GLU A 163 22.18 51.19 -9.35
CA GLU A 163 23.17 50.79 -8.36
C GLU A 163 23.26 49.26 -8.27
N LYS A 164 24.47 48.71 -8.18
CA LYS A 164 24.72 47.25 -8.13
C LYS A 164 25.26 46.84 -6.76
N ASN A 165 25.03 45.59 -6.37
CA ASN A 165 25.52 44.98 -5.13
C ASN A 165 25.05 45.73 -3.86
N ILE A 166 23.83 46.25 -3.91
CA ILE A 166 23.21 46.97 -2.80
C ILE A 166 22.66 46.01 -1.75
N ILE A 167 22.57 46.48 -0.51
CA ILE A 167 21.79 45.83 0.55
C ILE A 167 20.43 46.51 0.59
N PHE A 168 19.35 45.75 0.48
CA PHE A 168 17.98 46.25 0.58
C PHE A 168 17.45 46.10 2.02
N ASN A 169 16.47 46.90 2.38
CA ASN A 169 15.79 46.88 3.68
C ASN A 169 14.28 46.66 3.53
N ASP A 170 13.56 46.58 4.65
CA ASP A 170 12.13 46.25 4.68
C ASP A 170 11.22 47.32 4.05
N ASN A 171 11.73 48.53 3.78
CA ASN A 171 10.99 49.60 3.10
C ASN A 171 11.23 49.65 1.58
N ASP A 172 12.12 48.83 1.04
CA ASP A 172 12.39 48.78 -0.40
C ASP A 172 11.30 47.97 -1.14
N ASN A 173 10.87 48.45 -2.30
CA ASN A 173 10.04 47.67 -3.22
C ASN A 173 10.89 46.60 -3.93
N LEU A 174 10.50 45.33 -3.85
CA LEU A 174 11.28 44.21 -4.37
C LEU A 174 10.70 43.67 -5.68
N ILE A 175 11.58 43.51 -6.68
CA ILE A 175 11.30 42.75 -7.90
C ILE A 175 12.25 41.55 -7.92
N ILE A 176 11.69 40.35 -7.81
CA ILE A 176 12.47 39.10 -7.78
C ILE A 176 12.37 38.43 -9.15
N LYS A 177 13.53 38.22 -9.79
CA LYS A 177 13.63 37.48 -11.04
C LYS A 177 14.08 36.05 -10.77
N GLY A 178 13.18 35.09 -10.97
CA GLY A 178 13.48 33.67 -10.79
C GLY A 178 12.24 32.79 -10.86
N ASN A 179 12.39 31.52 -10.51
CA ASN A 179 11.27 30.61 -10.29
C ASN A 179 10.44 31.13 -9.11
N ASN A 180 9.12 31.24 -9.29
CA ASN A 180 8.19 31.78 -8.29
C ASN A 180 8.16 30.95 -7.00
N LEU A 181 8.19 29.62 -7.08
CA LEU A 181 8.20 28.73 -5.92
C LEU A 181 9.47 28.94 -5.08
N LEU A 182 10.64 29.00 -5.73
CA LEU A 182 11.90 29.27 -5.03
C LEU A 182 11.94 30.69 -4.46
N GLY A 183 11.42 31.68 -5.19
CA GLY A 183 11.31 33.05 -4.73
C GLY A 183 10.45 33.16 -3.47
N LEU A 184 9.25 32.57 -3.49
CA LEU A 184 8.33 32.57 -2.35
C LEU A 184 8.89 31.80 -1.16
N SER A 185 9.50 30.62 -1.39
CA SER A 185 10.16 29.84 -0.33
C SER A 185 11.27 30.64 0.34
N THR A 186 12.05 31.42 -0.43
CA THR A 186 13.11 32.28 0.11
C THR A 186 12.56 33.44 0.94
N LEU A 187 11.39 33.99 0.57
CA LEU A 187 10.75 35.09 1.29
C LEU A 187 10.03 34.64 2.58
N LEU A 188 9.71 33.36 2.69
CA LEU A 188 8.86 32.82 3.76
C LEU A 188 9.44 33.08 5.15
N GLU A 189 10.74 32.88 5.35
CA GLU A 189 11.39 33.10 6.65
C GLU A 189 11.23 34.53 7.18
N ARG A 190 11.18 35.52 6.29
CA ARG A 190 11.16 36.95 6.67
C ARG A 190 9.78 37.58 6.61
N PHE A 191 8.94 37.19 5.66
CA PHE A 191 7.68 37.87 5.36
C PHE A 191 6.41 37.04 5.65
N ALA A 192 6.56 35.82 6.19
CA ALA A 192 5.40 35.03 6.62
C ALA A 192 4.50 35.82 7.58
N GLY A 193 3.19 35.82 7.30
CA GLY A 193 2.18 36.52 8.11
C GLY A 193 2.14 38.05 7.95
N GLN A 194 3.03 38.66 7.15
CA GLN A 194 3.09 40.11 6.97
C GLN A 194 2.42 40.58 5.66
N VAL A 195 2.14 39.66 4.73
CA VAL A 195 1.55 39.97 3.43
C VAL A 195 0.05 40.23 3.58
N GLN A 196 -0.38 41.46 3.28
CA GLN A 196 -1.78 41.88 3.40
C GLN A 196 -2.64 41.51 2.20
N LEU A 197 -2.05 41.53 0.99
CA LEU A 197 -2.75 41.25 -0.26
C LEU A 197 -1.82 40.56 -1.25
N ILE A 198 -2.33 39.55 -1.94
CA ILE A 198 -1.65 38.85 -3.02
C ILE A 198 -2.52 38.96 -4.26
N TYR A 199 -1.93 39.45 -5.35
CA TYR A 199 -2.56 39.45 -6.68
C TYR A 199 -1.74 38.59 -7.63
N ILE A 200 -2.36 37.57 -8.21
CA ILE A 200 -1.72 36.66 -9.16
C ILE A 200 -2.67 36.48 -10.34
N GLU A 201 -2.23 36.89 -11.53
CA GLU A 201 -2.88 36.51 -12.78
C GLU A 201 -2.31 35.15 -13.22
N MET A 202 -3.12 34.11 -13.14
CA MET A 202 -2.74 32.76 -13.60
C MET A 202 -3.20 32.52 -15.03
N ILE A 203 -2.31 31.97 -15.86
CA ILE A 203 -2.69 31.40 -17.14
C ILE A 203 -3.19 29.98 -16.85
N ILE A 204 -4.48 29.73 -17.06
CA ILE A 204 -5.05 28.38 -16.99
C ILE A 204 -4.93 27.76 -18.38
N PRO A 205 -4.11 26.72 -18.59
CA PRO A 205 -4.14 25.96 -19.82
C PRO A 205 -5.54 25.32 -19.95
N LYS A 206 -6.17 25.39 -21.14
CA LYS A 206 -7.41 24.65 -21.41
C LYS A 206 -7.10 23.14 -21.33
N LEU A 207 -7.22 22.57 -20.15
CA LEU A 207 -7.12 21.13 -19.92
C LEU A 207 -8.48 20.50 -20.25
N ILE A 208 -8.50 19.77 -21.37
CA ILE A 208 -9.40 18.63 -21.69
C ILE A 208 -10.90 18.92 -21.51
N GLN A 209 -11.58 19.22 -22.63
CA GLN A 209 -13.02 18.97 -22.73
C GLN A 209 -13.24 17.47 -22.59
N PHE A 210 -13.84 17.03 -21.47
CA PHE A 210 -14.50 15.73 -21.43
C PHE A 210 -15.64 15.80 -22.45
N ASN A 211 -15.51 15.08 -23.56
CA ASN A 211 -16.60 14.91 -24.51
C ASN A 211 -17.84 14.43 -23.76
N ASP A 212 -18.95 15.13 -23.98
CA ASP A 212 -20.27 14.82 -23.48
C ASP A 212 -20.55 13.32 -23.57
N TYR A 213 -20.69 12.66 -22.41
CA TYR A 213 -21.34 11.36 -22.34
C TYR A 213 -22.78 11.55 -22.78
N LYS A 214 -23.07 11.25 -24.07
CA LYS A 214 -24.43 10.95 -24.50
C LYS A 214 -24.95 9.85 -23.58
N ARG A 215 -25.91 10.21 -22.72
CA ARG A 215 -26.81 9.25 -22.07
C ARG A 215 -27.48 8.44 -23.19
N ALA A 216 -27.03 7.22 -23.41
CA ALA A 216 -27.84 6.21 -24.08
C ALA A 216 -28.95 5.84 -23.10
N VAL A 217 -30.13 6.40 -23.32
CA VAL A 217 -31.37 5.87 -22.77
C VAL A 217 -31.80 4.75 -23.72
N ALA A 218 -31.86 3.54 -23.22
CA ALA A 218 -32.64 2.44 -23.75
C ALA A 218 -33.59 1.98 -22.64
#